data_AF-A0A3D4WST9-F1
#
_entry.id   AF-A0A3D4WST9-F1
#
_cell.length_a   1.000
_cell.length_b   1.000
_cell.length_c   1.000
_cell.angle_alpha   90.00
_cell.angle_beta   90.00
_cell.angle_gamma   90.00
#
_symmetry.space_group_name_H-M   'P 1'
#
loop_
_entity.id
_entity.type
_entity.pdbx_description
1 polymer ?
#
loop_
_entity_poly.entity_id
_entity_poly.type
_entity_poly.pdbx_seq_one_letter_code
_entity_poly.pdbx_strand_id
1 'polypeptide(L)' 'MTDGKGNEPGRLDFLLTRFAEHVPEVDHVLAVSVDGLAIAASEGLPR' A
#
# COMPACT_ATOMS: atom_id res chain seq x y z
N MET A 1 -4.67 26.09 -11.91
CA MET A 1 -5.31 24.77 -11.78
C MET A 1 -4.22 23.71 -11.75
N THR A 2 -3.63 23.47 -10.58
CA THR A 2 -2.76 22.31 -10.37
C THR A 2 -3.34 21.54 -9.21
N ASP A 3 -3.91 20.41 -9.59
CA ASP A 3 -4.71 19.49 -8.81
C ASP A 3 -3.87 18.83 -7.71
N GLY A 4 -4.47 18.65 -6.53
CA GLY A 4 -3.82 18.09 -5.36
C GLY A 4 -3.59 16.58 -5.49
N LYS A 5 -2.47 16.17 -6.08
CA LYS A 5 -2.03 14.76 -6.11
C LYS A 5 -1.37 14.32 -4.80
N GLY A 6 -2.15 14.33 -3.72
CA GLY A 6 -1.73 13.83 -2.40
C GLY A 6 -2.41 12.54 -1.95
N ASN A 7 -3.43 12.05 -2.66
CA ASN A 7 -4.26 10.95 -2.17
C ASN A 7 -4.89 10.13 -3.31
N GLU A 8 -4.06 9.46 -4.11
CA GLU A 8 -4.55 8.39 -4.98
C GLU A 8 -4.32 7.09 -4.22
N PRO A 9 -5.36 6.36 -3.77
CA PRO A 9 -5.21 5.09 -3.06
C PRO A 9 -4.23 4.14 -3.78
N GLY A 10 -4.31 4.09 -5.11
CA GLY A 10 -3.40 3.28 -5.95
C GLY A 10 -1.92 3.68 -5.91
N ARG A 11 -1.55 4.88 -5.42
CA ARG A 11 -0.13 5.26 -5.26
C ARG A 11 0.51 4.53 -4.09
N LEU A 12 -0.22 4.34 -2.98
CA LEU A 12 0.31 3.63 -1.83
C LEU A 12 0.31 2.12 -2.05
N ASP A 13 -0.76 1.56 -2.63
CA ASP A 13 -0.80 0.14 -3.00
C ASP A 13 0.40 -0.23 -3.87
N PHE A 14 0.72 0.58 -4.89
CA PHE A 14 1.91 0.38 -5.72
C PHE A 14 3.21 0.36 -4.90
N LEU A 15 3.39 1.29 -3.96
CA LEU A 15 4.59 1.33 -3.12
C LEU A 15 4.71 0.09 -2.23
N LEU A 16 3.60 -0.38 -1.67
CA LEU A 16 3.57 -1.58 -0.83
C LEU A 16 3.87 -2.84 -1.65
N THR A 17 3.33 -2.95 -2.87
CA THR A 17 3.69 -4.03 -3.81
C THR A 17 5.18 -4.00 -4.13
N ARG A 18 5.74 -2.83 -4.47
CA ARG A 18 7.18 -2.69 -4.74
C ARG A 18 8.03 -3.05 -3.53
N PHE A 19 7.60 -2.69 -2.32
CA PHE A 19 8.29 -3.09 -1.10
C PHE A 19 8.31 -4.62 -0.94
N ALA A 20 7.17 -5.29 -1.09
CA ALA A 20 7.09 -6.75 -1.01
C ALA A 20 7.99 -7.44 -2.05
N GLU A 21 8.09 -6.89 -3.28
CA GLU A 21 8.96 -7.44 -4.34
C GLU A 21 10.47 -7.30 -4.05
N HIS A 22 10.90 -6.27 -3.30
CA HIS A 22 12.32 -5.92 -3.17
C HIS A 22 12.92 -6.27 -1.81
N VAL A 23 12.10 -6.51 -0.80
CA VAL A 23 12.58 -6.88 0.53
C VAL A 23 12.52 -8.41 0.66
N PRO A 24 13.68 -9.08 0.80
CA PRO A 24 13.70 -10.52 1.02
C PRO A 24 12.85 -10.91 2.22
N GLU A 25 12.20 -12.07 2.15
CA GLU A 25 11.40 -12.65 3.23
C GLU A 25 10.10 -11.89 3.58
N VAL A 26 9.70 -10.88 2.79
CA VAL A 26 8.39 -10.23 2.90
C VAL A 26 7.43 -10.83 1.88
N ASP A 27 6.41 -11.55 2.34
CA ASP A 27 5.35 -12.09 1.48
C ASP A 27 4.27 -11.04 1.15
N HIS A 28 3.81 -10.30 2.15
CA HIS A 28 2.72 -9.32 2.01
C HIS A 28 2.89 -8.11 2.92
N VAL A 29 2.25 -7.00 2.54
CA VAL A 29 2.27 -5.75 3.30
C VAL A 29 0.87 -5.15 3.38
N LEU A 30 0.53 -4.64 4.57
CA LEU A 30 -0.73 -3.95 4.83
C LEU A 30 -0.44 -2.66 5.59
N ALA A 31 -0.87 -1.53 5.04
CA ALA A 31 -0.90 -0.26 5.76
C ALA A 31 -2.26 -0.08 6.44
N VAL A 32 -2.23 0.20 7.74
CA VAL A 32 -3.43 0.43 8.56
C VAL A 32 -3.40 1.82 9.19
N SER A 33 -4.57 2.44 9.36
CA SER A 33 -4.72 3.60 10.25
C SER A 33 -4.59 3.17 11.71
N VAL A 34 -4.47 4.18 12.58
CA VAL A 34 -4.43 3.99 14.05
C VAL A 34 -5.69 3.30 14.58
N ASP A 35 -6.83 3.46 13.90
CA ASP A 35 -8.09 2.78 14.24
C ASP A 35 -8.16 1.32 13.73
N GLY A 36 -7.14 0.83 13.02
CA GLY A 36 -7.05 -0.53 12.51
C GLY A 36 -7.70 -0.73 11.13
N LEU A 37 -8.21 0.31 10.48
CA LEU A 37 -8.75 0.19 9.12
C LEU A 37 -7.63 0.09 8.08
N ALA A 38 -7.79 -0.79 7.10
CA ALA A 38 -6.87 -0.92 5.99
C ALA A 38 -6.92 0.32 5.09
N ILE A 39 -5.76 0.86 4.75
CA ILE A 39 -5.61 2.04 3.87
C ILE A 39 -5.01 1.66 2.51
N ALA A 40 -4.12 0.67 2.48
CA ALA A 40 -3.51 0.13 1.26
C ALA A 40 -2.92 -1.26 1.52
N ALA A 41 -2.82 -2.07 0.47
CA ALA A 41 -2.26 -3.42 0.54
C ALA A 41 -1.30 -3.66 -0.62
N SER A 42 -0.30 -4.52 -0.40
CA SER A 42 0.44 -5.12 -1.50
C SER A 42 -0.48 -6.02 -2.33
N GLU A 43 -0.19 -6.12 -3.63
CA GLU A 43 -0.88 -7.07 -4.51
C GLU A 43 -0.74 -8.51 -3.98
N GLY A 44 -1.81 -9.30 -4.09
CA GLY A 44 -1.84 -10.69 -3.62
C GLY A 44 -2.10 -10.88 -2.13
N LEU A 45 -2.31 -9.83 -1.33
CA LEU A 45 -2.73 -9.97 0.07
C LEU A 45 -4.06 -10.76 0.16
N PRO A 46 -4.12 -11.88 0.92
CA PRO A 46 -5.35 -12.64 1.12
C PRO A 46 -6.45 -11.80 1.77
N ARG A 47 -7.71 -12.05 1.38
CA ARG A 47 -8.90 -11.35 1.90
C ARG A 47 -9.62 -12.14 2.98
#